data_AF-G2KLZ0-F1
#
_entry.id   AF-G2KLZ0-F1
#
_cell.length_a   1.000
_cell.length_b   1.000
_cell.length_c   1.000
_cell.angle_alpha   90.00
_cell.angle_beta   90.00
_cell.angle_gamma   90.00
#
_symmetry.space_group_name_H-M   'P 1'
#
loop_
_entity.id
_entity.type
_entity.pdbx_description
1 polymer ?
#
loop_
_entity_poly.entity_id
_entity_poly.type
_entity_poly.pdbx_seq_one_letter_code
_entity_poly.pdbx_strand_id
1 'polypeptide(L)'
;MSNVAPLRRVKKAGMLTTMRVELPYATAEDQAKADKLNAEIKHLGVRTVRSAYDWGVTLFNKPKADKIKFETGDLVKVFKTVTDGDVQWEGTVDYDRSQHHHGLQKGMKPEAWQNMFYARLPARLERKDGTVLFGALEPFCETGTEGVIWSVHEYGKASYDGLNCLEEGDELTVYKNVRDGEIEWQGALDFGPEKVEKIGWSEIFRQTLHVPTQDWLQMSWENRPVIVEARNWTQRMSKQEAKPCQN
;
A
#
# COMPACT_ATOMS: atom_id res chain seq x y z
N MET A 1 15.34 39.83 9.68
CA MET A 1 15.48 38.64 8.82
C MET A 1 15.01 37.44 9.64
N SER A 2 13.81 36.91 9.38
CA SER A 2 13.29 35.77 10.14
C SER A 2 13.93 34.48 9.63
N ASN A 3 14.75 33.85 10.49
CA ASN A 3 15.21 32.47 10.30
C ASN A 3 14.03 31.53 10.52
N VAL A 4 13.26 31.24 9.46
CA VAL A 4 12.34 30.11 9.46
C VAL A 4 13.14 28.89 9.03
N ALA A 5 13.41 27.99 9.97
CA ALA A 5 14.01 26.69 9.64
C ALA A 5 13.15 25.99 8.57
N PRO A 6 13.75 25.38 7.53
CA PRO A 6 12.98 24.74 6.48
C PRO A 6 12.14 23.60 7.09
N LEU A 7 10.83 23.63 6.81
CA LEU A 7 9.88 22.62 7.25
C LEU A 7 10.34 21.23 6.77
N ARG A 8 10.70 20.36 7.73
CA ARG A 8 11.14 18.99 7.46
C ARG A 8 9.99 18.20 6.81
N ARG A 9 10.12 17.85 5.53
CA ARG A 9 9.16 16.96 4.86
C ARG A 9 9.22 15.58 5.51
N VAL A 10 8.08 15.04 5.92
CA VAL A 10 8.01 13.70 6.48
C VAL A 10 7.99 12.72 5.31
N LYS A 11 9.08 11.95 5.15
CA LYS A 11 9.13 10.83 4.21
C LYS A 11 8.61 9.57 4.88
N LYS A 12 7.73 8.86 4.20
CA LYS A 12 7.19 7.58 4.66
C LYS A 12 7.41 6.53 3.58
N ALA A 13 7.80 5.33 3.98
CA ALA A 13 7.97 4.20 3.08
C ALA A 13 6.97 3.10 3.47
N GLY A 14 6.43 2.42 2.48
CA GLY A 14 5.47 1.33 2.68
C GLY A 14 5.07 0.67 1.38
N MET A 15 3.93 0.01 1.40
CA MET A 15 3.33 -0.66 0.26
C MET A 15 2.18 0.17 -0.29
N LEU A 16 2.14 0.37 -1.61
CA LEU A 16 1.00 0.94 -2.29
C LEU A 16 -0.25 0.10 -2.00
N THR A 17 -1.37 0.74 -1.69
CA THR A 17 -2.60 0.04 -1.35
C THR A 17 -3.84 0.81 -1.78
N THR A 18 -4.94 0.08 -1.89
CA THR A 18 -6.29 0.63 -1.91
C THR A 18 -6.85 0.72 -0.49
N MET A 19 -7.64 1.75 -0.21
CA MET A 19 -8.34 1.90 1.05
C MET A 19 -9.72 2.51 0.88
N ARG A 20 -10.66 2.10 1.73
CA ARG A 20 -11.99 2.71 1.77
C ARG A 20 -11.91 4.05 2.50
N VAL A 21 -12.46 5.08 1.88
CA VAL A 21 -12.55 6.43 2.43
C VAL A 21 -14.00 6.86 2.50
N GLU A 22 -14.34 7.62 3.54
CA GLU A 22 -15.61 8.32 3.60
C GLU A 22 -15.53 9.60 2.79
N LEU A 23 -16.58 9.87 2.04
CA LEU A 23 -16.71 11.06 1.22
C LEU A 23 -17.79 11.96 1.80
N PRO A 24 -17.66 13.29 1.64
CA PRO A 24 -18.78 14.18 1.88
C PRO A 24 -19.94 13.82 0.94
N TYR A 25 -21.19 14.00 1.40
CA TYR A 25 -22.35 13.87 0.53
C TYR A 25 -22.37 14.99 -0.52
N ALA A 26 -22.99 14.72 -1.68
CA ALA A 26 -23.01 15.67 -2.79
C ALA A 26 -23.79 16.95 -2.49
N THR A 27 -24.79 16.87 -1.60
CA THR A 27 -25.64 17.99 -1.19
C THR A 27 -25.83 18.02 0.32
N ALA A 28 -26.11 19.21 0.87
CA ALA A 28 -26.45 19.38 2.28
C ALA A 28 -27.75 18.64 2.66
N GLU A 29 -28.69 18.52 1.73
CA GLU A 29 -29.93 17.78 1.93
C GLU A 29 -29.68 16.27 2.09
N ASP A 30 -28.80 15.70 1.26
CA ASP A 30 -28.44 14.30 1.36
C ASP A 30 -27.64 14.00 2.63
N GLN A 31 -26.77 14.93 3.03
CA GLN A 31 -26.10 14.86 4.34
C GLN A 31 -27.13 14.84 5.48
N ALA A 32 -28.11 15.75 5.47
CA ALA A 32 -29.13 15.83 6.52
C ALA A 32 -30.03 14.57 6.58
N LYS A 33 -30.38 13.99 5.42
CA LYS A 33 -31.11 12.71 5.36
C LYS A 33 -30.28 11.58 5.97
N ALA A 34 -29.00 11.48 5.63
CA ALA A 34 -28.10 10.49 6.19
C ALA A 34 -27.92 10.67 7.69
N ASP A 35 -27.77 11.91 8.17
CA ASP A 35 -27.63 12.22 9.60
C ASP A 35 -28.89 11.83 10.39
N LYS A 36 -30.08 12.11 9.85
CA LYS A 36 -31.35 11.69 10.44
C LYS A 36 -31.45 10.16 10.53
N LEU A 37 -31.19 9.46 9.43
CA LEU A 37 -31.19 8.00 9.42
C LEU A 37 -30.18 7.42 10.41
N ASN A 38 -28.97 7.99 10.46
CA ASN A 38 -27.93 7.60 11.40
C ASN A 38 -28.33 7.80 12.86
N ALA A 39 -29.11 8.83 13.17
CA ALA A 39 -29.68 9.02 14.50
C ALA A 39 -30.69 7.91 14.85
N GLU A 40 -31.55 7.52 13.90
CA GLU A 40 -32.56 6.46 14.06
C GLU A 40 -31.92 5.07 14.26
N ILE A 41 -30.92 4.72 13.44
CA ILE A 41 -30.27 3.39 13.48
C ILE A 41 -29.09 3.29 14.45
N LYS A 42 -28.76 4.38 15.17
CA LYS A 42 -27.61 4.42 16.10
C LYS A 42 -27.58 3.25 17.09
N HIS A 43 -28.75 2.82 17.56
CA HIS A 43 -28.90 1.73 18.52
C HIS A 43 -28.45 0.36 17.98
N LEU A 44 -28.34 0.20 16.65
CA LEU A 44 -27.84 -1.01 16.00
C LEU A 44 -26.31 -1.04 15.89
N GLY A 45 -25.61 0.01 16.32
CA GLY A 45 -24.13 0.08 16.23
C GLY A 45 -23.59 0.26 14.80
N VAL A 46 -24.43 0.70 13.86
CA VAL A 46 -24.06 0.94 12.46
C VAL A 46 -24.38 2.37 12.04
N ARG A 47 -23.79 2.84 10.93
CA ARG A 47 -24.16 4.09 10.26
C ARG A 47 -24.05 3.99 8.75
N THR A 48 -24.85 4.78 8.07
CA THR A 48 -24.79 5.04 6.63
C THR A 48 -23.80 6.16 6.33
N VAL A 49 -22.98 5.92 5.31
CA VAL A 49 -21.97 6.86 4.82
C VAL A 49 -21.93 6.80 3.30
N ARG A 50 -21.57 7.92 2.67
CA ARG A 50 -21.04 7.89 1.32
C ARG A 50 -19.58 7.49 1.40
N SER A 51 -19.17 6.47 0.65
CA SER A 51 -17.78 5.98 0.67
C SER A 51 -17.30 5.63 -0.72
N ALA A 52 -16.00 5.76 -0.96
CA ALA A 52 -15.32 5.26 -2.15
C ALA A 52 -14.02 4.56 -1.76
N TYR A 53 -13.35 3.95 -2.72
CA TYR A 53 -11.96 3.53 -2.61
C TYR A 53 -11.03 4.65 -3.07
N ASP A 54 -9.87 4.69 -2.43
CA ASP A 54 -8.82 5.67 -2.63
C ASP A 54 -7.45 5.00 -2.57
N TRP A 55 -6.44 5.74 -2.98
CA TRP A 55 -5.04 5.31 -2.95
C TRP A 55 -4.38 5.74 -1.65
N GLY A 56 -3.46 4.91 -1.19
CA GLY A 56 -2.67 5.19 -0.01
C GLY A 56 -1.46 4.31 0.12
N VAL A 57 -0.80 4.44 1.26
CA VAL A 57 0.34 3.62 1.65
C VAL A 57 0.01 2.86 2.93
N THR A 58 0.29 1.57 2.94
CA THR A 58 0.36 0.75 4.16
C THR A 58 1.81 0.76 4.64
N LEU A 59 2.06 1.22 5.86
CA LEU A 59 3.42 1.24 6.40
C LEU A 59 3.90 -0.20 6.67
N PHE A 60 5.21 -0.43 6.50
CA PHE A 60 5.83 -1.72 6.77
C PHE A 60 5.56 -2.21 8.21
N ASN A 61 5.51 -3.53 8.39
CA ASN A 61 5.39 -4.23 9.68
C ASN A 61 4.08 -4.03 10.46
N LYS A 62 2.98 -3.63 9.81
CA LYS A 62 1.65 -3.62 10.45
C LYS A 62 0.52 -4.03 9.48
N PRO A 63 0.09 -5.31 9.45
CA PRO A 63 -1.02 -5.75 8.58
C PRO A 63 -2.38 -5.10 8.88
N LYS A 64 -2.52 -4.44 10.04
CA LYS A 64 -3.74 -3.74 10.48
C LYS A 64 -3.60 -2.24 10.72
N ALA A 65 -2.43 -1.63 10.55
CA ALA A 65 -2.24 -0.28 11.04
C ALA A 65 -1.97 0.75 9.95
N ASP A 66 -2.56 1.91 10.21
CA ASP A 66 -2.21 3.21 9.67
C ASP A 66 -1.98 3.18 8.16
N LYS A 67 -3.04 2.81 7.43
CA LYS A 67 -3.16 3.19 6.02
C LYS A 67 -3.20 4.70 5.95
N ILE A 68 -2.26 5.29 5.24
CA ILE A 68 -2.20 6.73 5.04
C ILE A 68 -2.73 7.02 3.65
N LYS A 69 -3.86 7.74 3.63
CA LYS A 69 -4.45 8.25 2.40
C LYS A 69 -3.47 9.21 1.71
N PHE A 70 -3.39 9.12 0.39
CA PHE A 70 -2.68 10.10 -0.41
C PHE A 70 -3.46 11.39 -0.61
N GLU A 71 -2.76 12.51 -0.55
CA GLU A 71 -3.30 13.84 -0.82
C GLU A 71 -2.79 14.41 -2.15
N THR A 72 -3.58 15.32 -2.74
CA THR A 72 -3.12 16.09 -3.90
C THR A 72 -1.86 16.88 -3.51
N GLY A 73 -0.79 16.70 -4.27
CA GLY A 73 0.51 17.34 -4.07
C GLY A 73 1.53 16.49 -3.31
N ASP A 74 1.16 15.31 -2.80
CA ASP A 74 2.13 14.34 -2.28
C ASP A 74 3.08 13.91 -3.39
N LEU A 75 4.39 13.88 -3.09
CA LEU A 75 5.39 13.36 -4.02
C LEU A 75 5.57 11.88 -3.75
N VAL A 76 5.27 11.07 -4.76
CA VAL A 76 5.29 9.62 -4.64
C VAL A 76 6.31 9.04 -5.61
N LYS A 77 7.07 8.06 -5.13
CA LYS A 77 7.91 7.17 -5.93
C LYS A 77 7.41 5.74 -5.74
N VAL A 78 7.19 5.04 -6.84
CA VAL A 78 6.80 3.63 -6.90
C VAL A 78 7.97 2.85 -7.49
N PHE A 79 8.41 1.81 -6.80
CA PHE A 79 9.60 1.06 -7.18
C PHE A 79 9.23 -0.31 -7.73
N LYS A 80 9.91 -0.76 -8.79
CA LYS A 80 9.80 -2.12 -9.33
C LYS A 80 10.98 -3.02 -8.95
N THR A 81 11.99 -2.48 -8.26
CA THR A 81 13.06 -3.26 -7.63
C THR A 81 13.40 -2.66 -6.27
N VAL A 82 14.20 -3.36 -5.47
CA VAL A 82 14.75 -2.86 -4.21
C VAL A 82 16.27 -2.97 -4.27
N THR A 83 16.96 -1.84 -4.37
CA THR A 83 18.42 -1.78 -4.40
C THR A 83 19.02 -1.29 -3.09
N ASP A 84 18.23 -0.58 -2.27
CA ASP A 84 18.58 -0.22 -0.90
C ASP A 84 17.37 -0.31 0.02
N GLY A 85 17.58 -0.90 1.19
CA GLY A 85 16.60 -1.15 2.22
C GLY A 85 17.27 -1.83 3.41
N ASP A 86 16.63 -1.79 4.56
CA ASP A 86 17.10 -2.59 5.69
C ASP A 86 16.68 -4.05 5.51
N VAL A 87 17.63 -4.97 5.66
CA VAL A 87 17.38 -6.41 5.58
C VAL A 87 16.67 -6.91 6.84
N GLN A 88 15.56 -7.62 6.65
CA GLN A 88 14.82 -8.35 7.68
C GLN A 88 15.36 -9.79 7.83
N TRP A 89 15.68 -10.42 6.70
CA TRP A 89 16.26 -11.75 6.63
C TRP A 89 16.97 -11.91 5.28
N GLU A 90 18.06 -12.67 5.27
CA GLU A 90 18.81 -13.00 4.07
C GLU A 90 19.44 -14.39 4.21
N GLY A 91 19.35 -15.18 3.16
CA GLY A 91 20.06 -16.44 3.03
C GLY A 91 19.38 -17.42 2.08
N THR A 92 19.88 -18.66 2.13
CA THR A 92 19.37 -19.76 1.32
C THR A 92 18.09 -20.35 1.93
N VAL A 93 17.06 -20.54 1.11
CA VAL A 93 15.83 -21.24 1.48
C VAL A 93 16.16 -22.72 1.76
N ASP A 94 15.90 -23.17 2.98
CA ASP A 94 16.12 -24.55 3.44
C ASP A 94 14.90 -24.94 4.29
N TYR A 95 14.08 -25.88 3.80
CA TYR A 95 12.83 -26.22 4.46
C TYR A 95 13.01 -27.30 5.53
N ASP A 96 12.39 -27.07 6.69
CA ASP A 96 12.26 -28.10 7.71
C ASP A 96 11.25 -29.17 7.27
N ARG A 97 11.74 -30.40 7.08
CA ARG A 97 10.94 -31.58 6.69
C ARG A 97 10.54 -32.46 7.88
N SER A 98 10.87 -32.06 9.11
CA SER A 98 10.63 -32.87 10.31
C SER A 98 9.17 -32.94 10.73
N GLN A 99 8.33 -31.99 10.30
CA GLN A 99 6.90 -31.97 10.56
C GLN A 99 6.10 -32.00 9.25
N HIS A 100 4.80 -32.30 9.36
CA HIS A 100 3.87 -32.32 8.22
C HIS A 100 3.56 -30.91 7.67
N HIS A 101 4.14 -29.86 8.26
CA HIS A 101 4.03 -28.49 7.78
C HIS A 101 5.08 -28.22 6.72
N HIS A 102 4.71 -28.39 5.45
CA HIS A 102 5.59 -28.05 4.33
C HIS A 102 5.95 -26.55 4.33
N GLY A 103 7.22 -26.25 4.04
CA GLY A 103 7.66 -24.89 3.68
C GLY A 103 8.18 -23.98 4.80
N LEU A 104 8.29 -24.43 6.04
CA LEU A 104 8.90 -23.59 7.09
C LEU A 104 10.43 -23.54 6.95
N GLN A 105 11.02 -22.36 7.09
CA GLN A 105 12.48 -22.22 7.06
C GLN A 105 13.14 -22.90 8.26
N LYS A 106 14.08 -23.79 7.99
CA LYS A 106 14.86 -24.52 8.98
C LYS A 106 15.68 -23.56 9.83
N GLY A 107 15.71 -23.82 11.14
CA GLY A 107 16.42 -23.00 12.10
C GLY A 107 15.75 -21.65 12.39
N MET A 108 14.55 -21.39 11.84
CA MET A 108 13.76 -20.19 12.11
C MET A 108 12.50 -20.55 12.89
N LYS A 109 12.04 -19.64 13.76
CA LYS A 109 10.73 -19.78 14.39
C LYS A 109 9.64 -19.67 13.31
N PRO A 110 8.63 -20.58 13.31
CA PRO A 110 7.57 -20.57 12.29
C PRO A 110 6.88 -19.22 12.16
N GLU A 111 6.57 -18.55 13.26
CA GLU A 111 5.89 -17.25 13.26
C GLU A 111 6.75 -16.17 12.62
N ALA A 112 8.06 -16.19 12.83
CA ALA A 112 8.96 -15.21 12.25
C ALA A 112 9.04 -15.36 10.73
N TRP A 113 9.07 -16.60 10.22
CA TRP A 113 9.00 -16.89 8.79
C TRP A 113 7.67 -16.41 8.21
N GLN A 114 6.55 -16.90 8.74
CA GLN A 114 5.20 -16.62 8.26
C GLN A 114 4.86 -15.12 8.27
N ASN A 115 5.25 -14.40 9.32
CA ASN A 115 4.93 -12.98 9.46
C ASN A 115 5.52 -12.14 8.32
N MET A 116 6.66 -12.52 7.73
CA MET A 116 7.23 -11.80 6.60
C MET A 116 6.33 -11.89 5.36
N PHE A 117 5.76 -13.06 5.09
CA PHE A 117 4.84 -13.29 3.97
C PHE A 117 3.49 -12.63 4.20
N TYR A 118 2.91 -12.77 5.39
CA TYR A 118 1.64 -12.11 5.70
C TYR A 118 1.76 -10.58 5.73
N ALA A 119 2.94 -10.04 6.06
CA ALA A 119 3.23 -8.62 5.97
C ALA A 119 3.55 -8.15 4.54
N ARG A 120 3.64 -9.09 3.58
CA ARG A 120 3.98 -8.84 2.18
C ARG A 120 5.28 -8.05 2.02
N LEU A 121 6.31 -8.45 2.77
CA LEU A 121 7.57 -7.73 2.74
C LEU A 121 8.21 -7.77 1.33
N PRO A 122 8.85 -6.68 0.88
CA PRO A 122 9.60 -6.67 -0.37
C PRO A 122 10.76 -7.67 -0.31
N ALA A 123 11.07 -8.28 -1.43
CA ALA A 123 12.10 -9.30 -1.54
C ALA A 123 12.87 -9.22 -2.88
N ARG A 124 14.12 -9.64 -2.82
CA ARG A 124 14.95 -10.04 -3.96
C ARG A 124 15.12 -11.55 -3.87
N LEU A 125 14.78 -12.25 -4.94
CA LEU A 125 14.94 -13.70 -5.06
C LEU A 125 15.91 -13.99 -6.18
N GLU A 126 16.90 -14.82 -5.90
CA GLU A 126 17.86 -15.33 -6.85
C GLU A 126 17.74 -16.84 -6.93
N ARG A 127 17.43 -17.33 -8.13
CA ARG A 127 17.25 -18.76 -8.42
C ARG A 127 18.61 -19.42 -8.63
N LYS A 128 18.64 -20.75 -8.54
CA LYS A 128 19.84 -21.57 -8.80
C LYS A 128 20.45 -21.38 -10.19
N ASP A 129 19.65 -20.98 -11.18
CA ASP A 129 20.12 -20.71 -12.54
C ASP A 129 20.69 -19.29 -12.72
N GLY A 130 20.73 -18.49 -11.65
CA GLY A 130 21.19 -17.10 -11.64
C GLY A 130 20.12 -16.07 -11.99
N THR A 131 18.87 -16.49 -12.25
CA THR A 131 17.76 -15.57 -12.49
C THR A 131 17.47 -14.77 -11.22
N VAL A 132 17.45 -13.44 -11.34
CA VAL A 132 17.12 -12.51 -10.24
C VAL A 132 15.78 -11.86 -10.49
N LEU A 133 14.90 -11.90 -9.50
CA LEU A 133 13.60 -11.25 -9.52
C LEU A 133 13.36 -10.43 -8.26
N PHE A 134 12.52 -9.41 -8.39
CA PHE A 134 12.10 -8.55 -7.29
C PHE A 134 10.59 -8.62 -7.15
N GLY A 135 10.11 -8.72 -5.93
CA GLY A 135 8.69 -8.88 -5.68
C GLY A 135 8.31 -8.68 -4.22
N ALA A 136 7.05 -8.92 -3.90
CA ALA A 136 6.57 -8.95 -2.52
C ALA A 136 6.36 -10.41 -2.10
N LEU A 137 6.68 -10.74 -0.85
CA LEU A 137 6.37 -12.05 -0.31
C LEU A 137 4.85 -12.27 -0.29
N GLU A 138 4.41 -13.46 -0.66
CA GLU A 138 2.99 -13.80 -0.66
C GLU A 138 2.76 -15.24 -0.17
N PRO A 139 1.87 -15.45 0.82
CA PRO A 139 1.34 -16.76 1.11
C PRO A 139 0.32 -17.12 0.03
N PHE A 140 0.56 -18.19 -0.70
CA PHE A 140 -0.34 -18.72 -1.70
C PHE A 140 -0.98 -20.02 -1.22
N CYS A 141 -2.26 -20.22 -1.52
CA CYS A 141 -2.95 -21.48 -1.33
C CYS A 141 -3.84 -21.77 -2.54
N GLU A 142 -3.91 -23.03 -2.95
CA GLU A 142 -4.78 -23.49 -4.03
C GLU A 142 -5.65 -24.66 -3.56
N THR A 143 -6.76 -24.91 -4.24
CA THR A 143 -7.57 -26.09 -3.96
C THR A 143 -6.72 -27.35 -4.19
N GLY A 144 -6.53 -28.16 -3.16
CA GLY A 144 -5.72 -29.38 -3.21
C GLY A 144 -4.30 -29.24 -2.65
N THR A 145 -3.87 -28.04 -2.26
CA THR A 145 -2.61 -27.88 -1.50
C THR A 145 -2.87 -28.14 -0.01
N GLU A 146 -2.24 -29.17 0.55
CA GLU A 146 -2.25 -29.45 1.99
C GLU A 146 -1.29 -28.51 2.74
N GLY A 147 -1.45 -27.19 2.57
CA GLY A 147 -0.60 -26.20 3.23
C GLY A 147 -0.48 -24.87 2.48
N VAL A 148 0.18 -23.90 3.13
CA VAL A 148 0.55 -22.63 2.51
C VAL A 148 1.82 -22.84 1.69
N ILE A 149 1.81 -22.34 0.45
CA ILE A 149 2.99 -22.24 -0.40
C ILE A 149 3.57 -20.84 -0.23
N TRP A 150 4.88 -20.78 0.05
CA TRP A 150 5.60 -19.52 0.18
C TRP A 150 6.11 -19.08 -1.18
N SER A 151 5.85 -17.83 -1.54
CA SER A 151 6.17 -17.30 -2.86
C SER A 151 6.65 -15.86 -2.79
N VAL A 152 7.30 -15.43 -3.87
CA VAL A 152 7.50 -14.02 -4.22
C VAL A 152 6.56 -13.72 -5.39
N HIS A 153 5.72 -12.69 -5.26
CA HIS A 153 4.96 -12.16 -6.38
C HIS A 153 5.80 -11.08 -7.08
N GLU A 154 6.29 -11.41 -8.27
CA GLU A 154 7.21 -10.59 -9.05
C GLU A 154 6.57 -9.27 -9.48
N TYR A 155 7.30 -8.19 -9.28
CA TYR A 155 6.85 -6.87 -9.66
C TYR A 155 6.74 -6.73 -11.18
N GLY A 156 5.59 -6.27 -11.67
CA GLY A 156 5.33 -5.96 -13.07
C GLY A 156 4.54 -7.05 -13.78
N LYS A 157 4.22 -8.13 -13.07
CA LYS A 157 3.49 -9.27 -13.61
C LYS A 157 2.17 -9.46 -12.86
N ALA A 158 1.11 -9.70 -13.63
CA ALA A 158 -0.22 -9.88 -13.09
C ALA A 158 -0.49 -11.33 -12.70
N SER A 159 -1.33 -11.54 -11.68
CA SER A 159 -1.91 -12.86 -11.37
C SER A 159 -0.83 -13.95 -11.24
N TYR A 160 -1.10 -15.15 -11.76
CA TYR A 160 -0.20 -16.29 -11.72
C TYR A 160 1.14 -16.07 -12.44
N ASP A 161 1.22 -15.13 -13.40
CA ASP A 161 2.46 -14.87 -14.13
C ASP A 161 3.55 -14.25 -13.24
N GLY A 162 3.14 -13.57 -12.16
CA GLY A 162 4.06 -13.03 -11.15
C GLY A 162 4.37 -14.03 -10.03
N LEU A 163 3.61 -15.12 -9.91
CA LEU A 163 3.70 -16.02 -8.77
C LEU A 163 4.95 -16.92 -8.87
N ASN A 164 5.94 -16.65 -8.03
CA ASN A 164 7.18 -17.39 -7.98
C ASN A 164 7.27 -18.16 -6.65
N CYS A 165 6.85 -19.42 -6.66
CA CYS A 165 7.00 -20.31 -5.50
C CYS A 165 8.48 -20.47 -5.14
N LEU A 166 8.79 -20.42 -3.84
CA LEU A 166 10.14 -20.58 -3.32
C LEU A 166 10.57 -22.05 -3.37
N GLU A 167 11.77 -22.32 -3.87
CA GLU A 167 12.37 -23.64 -3.94
C GLU A 167 13.56 -23.77 -2.99
N GLU A 168 13.83 -24.99 -2.56
CA GLU A 168 14.97 -25.29 -1.68
C GLU A 168 16.27 -24.96 -2.41
N GLY A 169 17.13 -24.14 -1.83
CA GLY A 169 18.38 -23.65 -2.45
C GLY A 169 18.25 -22.31 -3.19
N ASP A 170 17.08 -21.68 -3.24
CA ASP A 170 16.95 -20.29 -3.66
C ASP A 170 17.63 -19.34 -2.66
N GLU A 171 18.27 -18.28 -3.16
CA GLU A 171 18.80 -17.20 -2.33
C GLU A 171 17.76 -16.09 -2.22
N LEU A 172 17.33 -15.77 -1.01
CA LEU A 172 16.26 -14.81 -0.77
C LEU A 172 16.73 -13.72 0.21
N THR A 173 16.59 -12.46 -0.20
CA THR A 173 16.80 -11.28 0.64
C THR A 173 15.44 -10.61 0.86
N VAL A 174 15.02 -10.48 2.12
CA VAL A 174 13.75 -9.86 2.52
C VAL A 174 14.03 -8.53 3.19
N TYR A 175 13.31 -7.47 2.78
CA TYR A 175 13.52 -6.11 3.26
C TYR A 175 12.40 -5.68 4.20
N LYS A 176 12.75 -4.99 5.30
CA LYS A 176 11.77 -4.37 6.21
C LYS A 176 11.34 -2.97 5.76
N ASN A 177 12.05 -2.39 4.80
CA ASN A 177 11.72 -1.12 4.16
C ASN A 177 12.45 -0.98 2.80
N VAL A 178 12.03 0.02 2.03
CA VAL A 178 12.67 0.40 0.76
C VAL A 178 13.11 1.86 0.86
N ARG A 179 14.37 2.12 0.50
CA ARG A 179 14.95 3.47 0.39
C ARG A 179 15.29 3.83 -1.05
N ASP A 180 15.64 2.85 -1.87
CA ASP A 180 15.96 3.04 -3.28
C ASP A 180 15.69 1.79 -4.13
N GLY A 181 15.60 2.00 -5.44
CA GLY A 181 15.31 0.97 -6.43
C GLY A 181 15.07 1.57 -7.82
N GLU A 182 14.84 0.70 -8.80
CA GLU A 182 14.38 1.16 -10.10
C GLU A 182 12.94 1.67 -9.99
N ILE A 183 12.73 2.89 -10.47
CA ILE A 183 11.46 3.60 -10.35
C ILE A 183 10.56 3.20 -11.52
N GLU A 184 9.36 2.73 -11.21
CA GLU A 184 8.31 2.50 -12.21
C GLU A 184 7.50 3.77 -12.46
N TRP A 185 7.19 4.50 -11.39
CA TRP A 185 6.52 5.79 -11.51
C TRP A 185 6.97 6.77 -10.43
N GLN A 186 7.11 8.04 -10.79
CA GLN A 186 7.36 9.12 -9.84
C GLN A 186 6.63 10.39 -10.27
N GLY A 187 5.98 11.05 -9.32
CA GLY A 187 5.32 12.32 -9.57
C GLY A 187 4.67 12.94 -8.34
N ALA A 188 4.25 14.19 -8.48
CA ALA A 188 3.27 14.77 -7.58
C ALA A 188 1.90 14.17 -7.91
N LEU A 189 1.11 13.81 -6.90
CA LEU A 189 -0.25 13.34 -7.12
C LEU A 189 -1.20 14.50 -7.41
N ASP A 190 -2.11 14.31 -8.37
CA ASP A 190 -3.22 15.20 -8.63
C ASP A 190 -4.47 14.37 -8.85
N PHE A 191 -5.43 14.55 -7.95
CA PHE A 191 -6.74 13.90 -8.01
C PHE A 191 -7.79 14.79 -8.69
N GLY A 192 -7.40 15.99 -9.15
CA GLY A 192 -8.30 16.97 -9.76
C GLY A 192 -9.47 17.36 -8.86
N PRO A 193 -10.59 17.85 -9.43
CA PRO A 193 -11.87 17.83 -8.72
C PRO A 193 -12.26 16.39 -8.40
N GLU A 194 -12.87 16.13 -7.23
CA GLU A 194 -13.25 14.77 -6.81
C GLU A 194 -14.12 14.08 -7.88
N LYS A 195 -13.48 13.20 -8.65
CA LYS A 195 -14.12 12.33 -9.63
C LYS A 195 -14.02 10.91 -9.15
N VAL A 196 -15.18 10.27 -9.04
CA VAL A 196 -15.28 8.86 -8.65
C VAL A 196 -15.85 8.07 -9.81
N GLU A 197 -15.17 7.01 -10.21
CA GLU A 197 -15.60 6.12 -11.29
C GLU A 197 -15.93 4.73 -10.76
N LYS A 198 -16.92 4.08 -11.37
CA LYS A 198 -17.30 2.70 -11.05
C LYS A 198 -16.36 1.73 -11.78
N ILE A 199 -15.61 0.93 -11.04
CA ILE A 199 -14.63 -0.02 -11.61
C ILE A 199 -15.06 -1.50 -11.50
N GLY A 200 -16.22 -1.74 -10.89
CA GLY A 200 -16.76 -3.08 -10.66
C GLY A 200 -18.24 -3.00 -10.33
N TRP A 201 -18.85 -4.12 -9.91
CA TRP A 201 -20.29 -4.15 -9.65
C TRP A 201 -20.72 -3.22 -8.51
N SER A 202 -19.88 -3.09 -7.48
CA SER A 202 -20.12 -2.30 -6.27
C SER A 202 -19.00 -1.30 -5.94
N GLU A 203 -17.92 -1.30 -6.71
CA GLU A 203 -16.69 -0.59 -6.37
C GLU A 203 -16.58 0.73 -7.11
N ILE A 204 -16.30 1.80 -6.37
CA ILE A 204 -16.11 3.15 -6.90
C ILE A 204 -14.76 3.70 -6.42
N PHE A 205 -13.98 4.33 -7.30
CA PHE A 205 -12.60 4.75 -7.04
C PHE A 205 -12.37 6.22 -7.38
N ARG A 206 -11.60 6.92 -6.54
CA ARG A 206 -11.16 8.29 -6.85
C ARG A 206 -10.08 8.27 -7.93
N GLN A 207 -10.31 8.99 -9.01
CA GLN A 207 -9.40 9.05 -10.16
C GLN A 207 -8.19 9.95 -9.88
N THR A 208 -7.07 9.65 -10.53
CA THR A 208 -5.91 10.54 -10.62
C THR A 208 -5.80 11.09 -12.04
N LEU A 209 -5.26 12.30 -12.21
CA LEU A 209 -5.06 12.92 -13.54
C LEU A 209 -3.76 12.48 -14.22
N HIS A 210 -2.87 11.81 -13.50
CA HIS A 210 -1.51 11.54 -13.96
C HIS A 210 -1.29 10.10 -14.43
N VAL A 211 -2.06 9.16 -13.87
CA VAL A 211 -1.93 7.74 -14.16
C VAL A 211 -3.34 7.14 -14.26
N PRO A 212 -3.63 6.34 -15.29
CA PRO A 212 -4.90 5.62 -15.43
C PRO A 212 -5.23 4.80 -14.18
N THR A 213 -6.52 4.73 -13.82
CA THR A 213 -6.99 3.98 -12.65
C THR A 213 -6.56 2.51 -12.68
N GLN A 214 -6.55 1.89 -13.86
CA GLN A 214 -6.17 0.48 -14.01
C GLN A 214 -4.71 0.23 -13.66
N ASP A 215 -3.81 1.14 -14.04
CA ASP A 215 -2.38 1.00 -13.75
C ASP A 215 -2.13 1.16 -12.24
N TRP A 216 -2.84 2.08 -11.58
CA TRP A 216 -2.81 2.20 -10.12
C TRP A 216 -3.34 0.94 -9.41
N LEU A 217 -4.43 0.33 -9.92
CA LEU A 217 -4.97 -0.92 -9.38
C LEU A 217 -3.95 -2.02 -9.48
N GLN A 218 -3.34 -2.17 -10.65
CA GLN A 218 -2.34 -3.18 -10.92
C GLN A 218 -1.15 -3.05 -9.97
N MET A 219 -0.54 -1.86 -9.88
CA MET A 219 0.58 -1.61 -8.96
C MET A 219 0.20 -1.84 -7.48
N SER A 220 -1.05 -1.59 -7.10
CA SER A 220 -1.52 -1.83 -5.73
C SER A 220 -1.72 -3.31 -5.42
N TRP A 221 -2.23 -4.09 -6.37
CA TRP A 221 -2.43 -5.53 -6.21
C TRP A 221 -1.10 -6.29 -6.21
N GLU A 222 -0.14 -5.83 -6.99
CA GLU A 222 1.24 -6.34 -7.01
C GLU A 222 2.07 -5.86 -5.80
N ASN A 223 1.45 -5.18 -4.84
CA ASN A 223 2.09 -4.69 -3.61
C ASN A 223 3.37 -3.89 -3.93
N ARG A 224 3.28 -2.85 -4.75
CA ARG A 224 4.47 -2.05 -5.07
C ARG A 224 5.01 -1.29 -3.86
N PRO A 225 6.33 -1.34 -3.57
CA PRO A 225 6.93 -0.47 -2.58
C PRO A 225 6.85 0.99 -3.03
N VAL A 226 6.56 1.88 -2.08
CA VAL A 226 6.46 3.31 -2.33
C VAL A 226 7.18 4.13 -1.27
N ILE A 227 7.72 5.26 -1.70
CA ILE A 227 8.11 6.36 -0.82
C ILE A 227 7.19 7.54 -1.10
N VAL A 228 6.62 8.09 -0.05
CA VAL A 228 5.77 9.28 -0.09
C VAL A 228 6.42 10.39 0.72
N GLU A 229 6.62 11.54 0.10
CA GLU A 229 6.94 12.78 0.79
C GLU A 229 5.67 13.61 0.91
N ALA A 230 5.11 13.65 2.12
CA ALA A 230 3.89 14.40 2.37
C ALA A 230 4.13 15.90 2.19
N ARG A 231 3.19 16.59 1.55
CA ARG A 231 3.26 18.04 1.42
C ARG A 231 2.89 18.70 2.76
N ASN A 232 3.87 19.27 3.46
CA ASN A 232 3.60 20.08 4.66
C ASN A 232 2.73 21.30 4.28
N TRP A 233 1.48 21.33 4.73
CA TRP A 233 0.57 22.47 4.56
C TRP A 233 0.82 23.55 5.62
N THR A 234 1.53 24.63 5.26
CA THR A 234 1.57 25.87 6.08
C THR A 234 1.28 27.15 5.29
N GLN A 235 0.57 27.04 4.16
CA GLN A 235 0.10 28.22 3.40
C GLN A 235 -1.35 28.06 2.90
N ARG A 236 -2.29 27.72 3.79
CA ARG A 236 -3.72 27.85 3.45
C ARG A 236 -4.62 28.55 4.47
N MET A 237 -4.09 29.11 5.55
CA MET A 237 -4.88 29.87 6.53
C MET A 237 -4.25 31.23 6.88
N SER A 238 -3.94 32.06 5.87
CA SER A 238 -3.66 33.50 6.09
C SER A 238 -4.39 34.43 5.12
N LYS A 239 -5.43 33.95 4.43
CA LYS A 239 -6.32 34.81 3.63
C LYS A 239 -7.80 34.56 3.92
N GLN A 240 -8.14 34.44 5.19
CA GLN A 240 -9.54 34.44 5.61
C GLN A 240 -9.81 35.29 6.85
N GLU A 241 -9.08 36.40 7.04
CA GLU A 241 -9.52 37.49 7.91
C GLU A 241 -9.13 38.85 7.31
N ALA A 242 -10.05 39.44 6.56
CA ALA A 242 -10.24 40.89 6.51
C ALA A 242 -11.70 41.13 6.12
N LYS A 243 -12.58 41.17 7.13
CA LYS A 243 -13.89 41.80 6.99
C LYS A 243 -13.69 43.26 6.58
N PRO A 244 -14.54 43.84 5.72
CA PRO A 244 -14.48 45.27 5.44
C PRO A 244 -14.85 46.05 6.71
N CYS A 245 -13.96 46.92 7.18
CA CYS A 245 -14.35 47.96 8.12
C CYS A 245 -15.36 48.88 7.42
N GLN A 246 -16.53 48.99 8.05
CA GLN A 246 -17.52 50.01 7.77
C GLN A 246 -16.91 51.40 8.04
N ASN A 247 -17.13 52.34 7.13
CA ASN A 247 -17.19 53.76 7.43
C ASN A 247 -18.61 54.23 7.14
#